data_AF-A0A348Y8Z0-F1
#
_entry.id   AF-A0A348Y8Z0-F1
#
_cell.length_a   1.000
_cell.length_b   1.000
_cell.length_c   1.000
_cell.angle_alpha   90.00
_cell.angle_beta   90.00
_cell.angle_gamma   90.00
#
_symmetry.space_group_name_H-M   'P 1'
#
loop_
_entity.id
_entity.type
_entity.pdbx_description
1 polymer ?
#
loop_
_entity_poly.entity_id
_entity_poly.type
_entity_poly.pdbx_seq_one_letter_code
_entity_poly.pdbx_strand_id
1 'polypeptide(L)'
;MNKIALYLFAVTALIGCGGDDSDSNSTTNPNPNPNPDPTLTVKLTPGIYTGTTDEGEYLEGLVDDDNRLWFIYSENEDFLGFMRSNDSVAFNNSKFTALVKNYSFDREIGKNSRDATVTGNSQPSKAFTGTFSEQNEKTINYNVGYDEALSARKQTLAMINGQTYNGDSYITDVSGSGMSTITFDSNGNFTGNDDEGCTMTGKFTPSISGRYFVSSVTFGASPCYDAGQTHTGVALVDEDNELIYLGTDSTKKKGSVFIS
;
A
#
# COMPACT_ATOMS: atom_id res chain seq x y z
N MET A 1 50.41 -24.50 3.70
CA MET A 1 51.06 -23.60 4.68
C MET A 1 50.14 -22.39 4.78
N ASN A 2 49.39 -22.10 5.84
CA ASN A 2 49.46 -22.41 7.27
C ASN A 2 48.10 -22.86 7.81
N LYS A 3 48.16 -23.51 8.99
CA LYS A 3 47.09 -24.19 9.74
C LYS A 3 46.76 -23.43 11.04
N ILE A 4 45.58 -23.75 11.63
CA ILE A 4 45.18 -23.71 13.07
C ILE A 4 44.71 -22.32 13.60
N ALA A 5 43.67 -22.14 14.44
CA ALA A 5 42.86 -22.99 15.36
C ALA A 5 41.40 -22.47 15.39
N LEU A 6 40.30 -23.25 15.50
CA LEU A 6 39.80 -24.09 16.61
C LEU A 6 39.65 -23.37 17.96
N TYR A 7 38.42 -23.01 18.35
CA TYR A 7 37.97 -23.09 19.75
C TYR A 7 36.57 -23.69 19.85
N LEU A 8 36.58 -24.86 20.48
CA LEU A 8 35.49 -25.69 20.97
C LEU A 8 35.13 -25.18 22.37
N PHE A 9 33.84 -25.00 22.67
CA PHE A 9 33.36 -25.08 24.06
C PHE A 9 32.02 -25.79 24.08
N ALA A 10 32.05 -27.04 24.53
CA ALA A 10 30.91 -27.84 24.92
C ALA A 10 30.86 -27.86 26.45
N VAL A 11 29.70 -27.61 27.05
CA VAL A 11 29.38 -28.07 28.40
C VAL A 11 27.92 -28.54 28.41
N THR A 12 27.77 -29.84 28.66
CA THR A 12 26.53 -30.54 28.97
C THR A 12 26.35 -30.59 30.50
N ALA A 13 25.13 -30.40 31.00
CA ALA A 13 24.65 -31.07 32.20
C ALA A 13 23.11 -31.12 32.20
N LEU A 14 22.58 -32.32 32.02
CA LEU A 14 21.23 -32.72 32.46
C LEU A 14 21.32 -33.09 33.95
N ILE A 15 20.19 -32.94 34.66
CA ILE A 15 19.61 -33.81 35.71
C ILE A 15 18.78 -32.93 36.66
N GLY A 16 17.48 -33.17 36.68
CA GLY A 16 16.54 -32.62 37.65
C GLY A 16 15.29 -33.51 37.66
N CYS A 17 15.43 -34.65 38.32
CA CYS A 17 14.35 -35.60 38.63
C CYS A 17 13.66 -35.16 39.92
N GLY A 18 12.34 -35.09 39.91
CA GLY A 18 11.48 -34.98 41.08
C GLY A 18 10.04 -35.05 40.57
N GLY A 19 9.14 -35.85 41.09
CA GLY A 19 9.09 -36.70 42.28
C GLY A 19 7.61 -37.01 42.47
N ASP A 20 7.32 -38.26 42.83
CA ASP A 20 6.07 -38.99 42.58
C ASP A 20 4.91 -38.70 43.56
N ASP A 21 3.75 -39.20 43.16
CA ASP A 21 2.36 -39.21 43.68
C ASP A 21 2.08 -39.23 45.21
N SER A 22 0.90 -38.68 45.57
CA SER A 22 -0.04 -39.27 46.56
C SER A 22 -1.43 -38.59 46.55
N ASP A 23 -2.39 -39.30 45.95
CA ASP A 23 -3.79 -39.57 46.33
C ASP A 23 -4.74 -38.51 46.93
N SER A 24 -5.90 -38.40 46.25
CA SER A 24 -7.29 -38.50 46.79
C SER A 24 -8.19 -37.32 46.45
N ASN A 25 -9.11 -37.53 45.50
CA ASN A 25 -10.56 -37.59 45.74
C ASN A 25 -11.36 -37.08 44.52
N SER A 26 -12.23 -37.94 44.04
CA SER A 26 -13.21 -37.68 43.00
C SER A 26 -14.17 -36.56 43.41
N THR A 27 -14.17 -35.44 42.68
CA THR A 27 -15.41 -34.75 42.32
C THR A 27 -15.30 -34.27 40.87
N THR A 28 -16.12 -34.86 40.01
CA THR A 28 -16.33 -34.44 38.62
C THR A 28 -16.94 -33.05 38.59
N ASN A 29 -16.19 -32.05 38.12
CA ASN A 29 -16.76 -30.78 37.67
C ASN A 29 -16.15 -30.41 36.30
N PRO A 30 -16.79 -30.75 35.17
CA PRO A 30 -16.30 -30.36 33.86
C PRO A 30 -16.98 -29.05 33.43
N ASN A 31 -16.44 -27.89 33.81
CA ASN A 31 -16.47 -26.72 32.93
C ASN A 31 -15.63 -25.55 33.46
N PRO A 32 -14.55 -25.19 32.77
CA PRO A 32 -14.36 -23.82 32.35
C PRO A 32 -14.64 -23.81 30.85
N ASN A 33 -15.80 -23.28 30.49
CA ASN A 33 -16.08 -22.88 29.12
C ASN A 33 -14.88 -22.05 28.65
N PRO A 34 -14.11 -22.47 27.62
CA PRO A 34 -13.09 -21.61 27.06
C PRO A 34 -13.84 -20.44 26.43
N ASN A 35 -13.91 -19.34 27.18
CA ASN A 35 -14.29 -18.05 26.63
C ASN A 35 -13.43 -17.86 25.38
N PRO A 36 -14.00 -17.70 24.17
CA PRO A 36 -13.19 -17.48 22.99
C PRO A 36 -12.30 -16.27 23.27
N ASP A 37 -10.99 -16.51 23.19
CA ASP A 37 -9.94 -15.50 23.33
C ASP A 37 -10.36 -14.27 22.49
N PRO A 38 -10.38 -13.04 23.05
CA PRO A 38 -10.65 -11.86 22.24
C PRO A 38 -9.74 -11.91 21.02
N THR A 39 -10.34 -12.10 19.84
CA THR A 39 -9.64 -12.11 18.55
C THR A 39 -8.82 -10.83 18.47
N LEU A 40 -7.51 -10.96 18.69
CA LEU A 40 -6.55 -9.88 18.61
C LEU A 40 -6.57 -9.35 17.18
N THR A 41 -7.28 -8.25 17.01
CA THR A 41 -7.34 -7.55 15.73
C THR A 41 -6.12 -6.67 15.65
N VAL A 42 -5.09 -7.13 14.94
CA VAL A 42 -3.84 -6.38 14.74
C VAL A 42 -3.98 -5.54 13.48
N LYS A 43 -3.57 -4.27 13.55
CA LYS A 43 -3.52 -3.38 12.38
C LYS A 43 -2.19 -3.55 11.64
N LEU A 44 -2.19 -3.35 10.32
CA LEU A 44 -0.95 -3.21 9.56
C LEU A 44 -0.12 -2.05 10.13
N THR A 45 1.20 -2.14 10.03
CA THR A 45 2.04 -0.98 10.38
C THR A 45 1.92 0.04 9.25
N PRO A 46 1.45 1.27 9.48
CA PRO A 46 1.40 2.28 8.42
C PRO A 46 2.81 2.65 7.94
N GLY A 47 2.99 2.77 6.63
CA GLY A 47 4.28 2.98 5.99
C GLY A 47 4.33 2.47 4.56
N ILE A 48 5.51 2.54 3.97
CA ILE A 48 5.82 2.08 2.63
C ILE A 48 6.24 0.62 2.67
N TYR A 49 5.76 -0.15 1.69
CA TYR A 49 6.07 -1.54 1.48
C TYR A 49 6.49 -1.74 0.04
N THR A 50 7.55 -2.51 -0.17
CA THR A 50 8.08 -2.81 -1.50
C THR A 50 8.23 -4.31 -1.68
N GLY A 51 8.17 -4.78 -2.92
CA GLY A 51 8.28 -6.21 -3.19
C GLY A 51 7.95 -6.58 -4.63
N THR A 52 7.52 -7.82 -4.83
CA THR A 52 7.30 -8.37 -6.17
C THR A 52 6.13 -9.35 -6.22
N THR A 53 5.62 -9.60 -7.42
CA THR A 53 4.71 -10.70 -7.72
C THR A 53 5.45 -11.93 -8.26
N ASP A 54 4.80 -13.08 -8.28
CA ASP A 54 5.32 -14.30 -8.92
C ASP A 54 5.28 -14.25 -10.45
N GLU A 55 4.76 -13.17 -11.02
CA GLU A 55 4.79 -12.85 -12.45
C GLU A 55 5.93 -11.88 -12.81
N GLY A 56 6.65 -11.36 -11.81
CA GLY A 56 7.83 -10.52 -12.01
C GLY A 56 7.56 -9.01 -11.96
N GLU A 57 6.33 -8.60 -11.64
CA GLU A 57 6.00 -7.19 -11.43
C GLU A 57 6.61 -6.69 -10.12
N TYR A 58 7.08 -5.45 -10.12
CA TYR A 58 7.48 -4.73 -8.92
C TYR A 58 6.26 -4.11 -8.25
N LEU A 59 6.21 -4.21 -6.92
CA LEU A 59 5.17 -3.62 -6.09
C LEU A 59 5.79 -2.56 -5.18
N GLU A 60 5.17 -1.39 -5.14
CA GLU A 60 5.46 -0.37 -4.15
C GLU A 60 4.14 0.22 -3.66
N GLY A 61 4.00 0.38 -2.35
CA GLY A 61 2.75 0.88 -1.84
C GLY A 61 2.76 1.35 -0.42
N LEU A 62 1.77 2.18 -0.12
CA LEU A 62 1.49 2.77 1.17
C LEU A 62 0.39 1.98 1.88
N VAL A 63 0.65 1.60 3.12
CA VAL A 63 -0.39 1.42 4.12
C VAL A 63 -0.60 2.76 4.82
N ASP A 64 -1.75 3.38 4.60
CA ASP A 64 -2.03 4.70 5.16
C ASP A 64 -2.38 4.65 6.66
N ASP A 65 -2.57 5.84 7.26
CA ASP A 65 -2.86 5.94 8.70
C ASP A 65 -4.21 5.32 9.10
N ASP A 66 -5.10 5.11 8.12
CA ASP A 66 -6.38 4.43 8.29
C ASP A 66 -6.27 2.91 7.99
N ASN A 67 -5.07 2.39 7.69
CA ASN A 67 -4.80 1.02 7.25
C ASN A 67 -5.43 0.65 5.90
N ARG A 68 -5.61 1.61 5.01
CA ARG A 68 -5.95 1.31 3.61
C ARG A 68 -4.68 1.05 2.83
N LEU A 69 -4.79 0.15 1.86
CA LEU A 69 -3.72 -0.19 0.94
C LEU A 69 -3.78 0.73 -0.28
N TRP A 70 -2.62 1.20 -0.72
CA TRP A 70 -2.41 1.95 -1.96
C TRP A 70 -1.13 1.43 -2.61
N PHE A 71 -1.21 0.54 -3.59
CA PHE A 71 -0.04 -0.07 -4.22
C PHE A 71 -0.03 0.23 -5.70
N ILE A 72 1.09 0.74 -6.20
CA ILE A 72 1.41 0.71 -7.62
C ILE A 72 2.03 -0.64 -7.98
N TYR A 73 1.88 -1.01 -9.24
CA TYR A 73 2.59 -2.14 -9.82
C TYR A 73 3.16 -1.76 -11.18
N SER A 74 4.37 -2.22 -11.45
CA SER A 74 5.12 -1.93 -12.67
C SER A 74 5.87 -3.15 -13.18
N GLU A 75 6.17 -3.15 -14.48
CA GLU A 75 6.98 -4.18 -15.13
C GLU A 75 8.03 -3.50 -16.02
N ASN A 76 9.30 -3.85 -15.87
CA ASN A 76 10.40 -3.25 -16.64
C ASN A 76 10.41 -1.70 -16.60
N GLU A 77 10.12 -1.11 -15.44
CA GLU A 77 9.99 0.35 -15.23
C GLU A 77 8.72 0.97 -15.84
N ASP A 78 7.93 0.21 -16.61
CA ASP A 78 6.63 0.66 -17.10
C ASP A 78 5.58 0.58 -15.98
N PHE A 79 4.98 1.72 -15.66
CA PHE A 79 3.85 1.78 -14.75
C PHE A 79 2.61 1.11 -15.38
N LEU A 80 2.04 0.11 -14.69
CA LEU A 80 0.91 -0.67 -15.21
C LEU A 80 -0.41 -0.34 -14.54
N GLY A 81 -0.39 0.19 -13.33
CA GLY A 81 -1.61 0.43 -12.56
C GLY A 81 -1.37 0.61 -11.09
N PHE A 82 -2.47 0.87 -10.39
CA PHE A 82 -2.47 0.84 -8.94
C PHE A 82 -3.71 0.13 -8.41
N MET A 83 -3.62 -0.34 -7.17
CA MET A 83 -4.70 -0.97 -6.44
C MET A 83 -4.91 -0.27 -5.12
N ARG A 84 -6.19 -0.19 -4.72
CA ARG A 84 -6.59 0.45 -3.47
C ARG A 84 -7.57 -0.43 -2.71
N SER A 85 -7.40 -0.60 -1.42
CA SER A 85 -8.43 -1.25 -0.60
C SER A 85 -9.68 -0.38 -0.46
N ASN A 86 -10.85 -1.01 -0.52
CA ASN A 86 -12.13 -0.29 -0.42
C ASN A 86 -12.32 0.32 0.97
N ASP A 87 -11.86 -0.39 1.99
CA ASP A 87 -11.94 -0.06 3.42
C ASP A 87 -10.60 -0.33 4.12
N SER A 88 -10.53 0.02 5.40
CA SER A 88 -9.40 -0.30 6.29
C SER A 88 -9.17 -1.80 6.39
N VAL A 89 -7.93 -2.23 6.26
CA VAL A 89 -7.50 -3.62 6.38
C VAL A 89 -7.12 -3.93 7.82
N ALA A 90 -7.58 -5.08 8.31
CA ALA A 90 -7.27 -5.58 9.65
C ALA A 90 -6.81 -7.04 9.56
N PHE A 91 -5.86 -7.41 10.41
CA PHE A 91 -5.48 -8.80 10.59
C PHE A 91 -6.37 -9.49 11.62
N ASN A 92 -6.69 -10.74 11.32
CA ASN A 92 -7.21 -11.73 12.24
C ASN A 92 -6.26 -12.93 12.23
N ASN A 93 -5.67 -13.24 13.39
CA ASN A 93 -4.71 -14.35 13.54
C ASN A 93 -3.58 -14.32 12.50
N SER A 94 -2.93 -13.15 12.35
CA SER A 94 -1.84 -12.94 11.39
C SER A 94 -2.23 -13.05 9.91
N LYS A 95 -3.53 -13.07 9.59
CA LYS A 95 -4.04 -13.06 8.21
C LYS A 95 -4.99 -11.91 7.94
N PHE A 96 -5.03 -11.39 6.73
CA PHE A 96 -6.08 -10.47 6.30
C PHE A 96 -6.69 -10.92 4.98
N THR A 97 -7.90 -10.42 4.73
CA THR A 97 -8.55 -10.45 3.43
C THR A 97 -9.20 -9.10 3.22
N ALA A 98 -8.91 -8.46 2.09
CA ALA A 98 -9.38 -7.13 1.76
C ALA A 98 -10.02 -7.14 0.37
N LEU A 99 -11.19 -6.52 0.27
CA LEU A 99 -11.73 -6.13 -1.02
C LEU A 99 -10.97 -4.91 -1.51
N VAL A 100 -10.45 -5.00 -2.72
CA VAL A 100 -9.70 -3.91 -3.35
C VAL A 100 -10.30 -3.60 -4.72
N LYS A 101 -10.00 -2.41 -5.22
CA LYS A 101 -10.23 -2.06 -6.61
C LYS A 101 -8.88 -1.96 -7.30
N ASN A 102 -8.76 -2.60 -8.45
CA ASN A 102 -7.62 -2.46 -9.36
C ASN A 102 -7.93 -1.40 -10.42
N TYR A 103 -7.04 -0.44 -10.53
CA TYR A 103 -7.03 0.66 -11.47
C TYR A 103 -5.87 0.44 -12.44
N SER A 104 -6.07 -0.53 -13.35
CA SER A 104 -5.09 -0.89 -14.38
C SER A 104 -5.11 0.12 -15.53
N PHE A 105 -3.92 0.43 -16.04
CA PHE A 105 -3.68 1.23 -17.24
C PHE A 105 -3.16 0.38 -18.40
N ASP A 106 -3.67 -0.86 -18.49
CA ASP A 106 -3.51 -1.64 -19.69
C ASP A 106 -3.94 -0.80 -20.90
N ARG A 107 -3.02 -0.61 -21.84
CA ARG A 107 -3.19 0.25 -23.04
C ARG A 107 -4.29 -0.29 -23.96
N GLU A 108 -4.84 -1.47 -23.67
CA GLU A 108 -6.12 -1.93 -24.21
C GLU A 108 -7.28 -1.05 -23.72
N ILE A 109 -7.68 -0.11 -24.59
CA ILE A 109 -8.83 0.79 -24.44
C ILE A 109 -10.05 0.05 -23.83
N GLY A 110 -10.59 0.58 -22.73
CA GLY A 110 -11.91 0.20 -22.21
C GLY A 110 -11.93 -0.81 -21.06
N LYS A 111 -10.77 -1.17 -20.47
CA LYS A 111 -10.78 -1.91 -19.21
C LYS A 111 -11.16 -0.97 -18.06
N ASN A 112 -12.39 -1.17 -17.59
CA ASN A 112 -12.90 -0.54 -16.37
C ASN A 112 -12.05 -0.97 -15.18
N SER A 113 -12.05 -0.18 -14.11
CA SER A 113 -11.48 -0.60 -12.83
C SER A 113 -12.18 -1.87 -12.33
N ARG A 114 -11.41 -2.86 -11.89
CA ARG A 114 -11.91 -4.21 -11.56
C ARG A 114 -11.95 -4.44 -10.07
N ASP A 115 -12.99 -5.12 -9.60
CA ASP A 115 -13.04 -5.59 -8.22
C ASP A 115 -12.10 -6.80 -8.06
N ALA A 116 -11.29 -6.77 -7.02
CA ALA A 116 -10.34 -7.81 -6.70
C ALA A 116 -10.35 -8.12 -5.20
N THR A 117 -9.75 -9.26 -4.86
CA THR A 117 -9.49 -9.64 -3.46
C THR A 117 -8.00 -9.77 -3.25
N VAL A 118 -7.52 -9.18 -2.15
CA VAL A 118 -6.16 -9.35 -1.66
C VAL A 118 -6.21 -10.12 -0.36
N THR A 119 -5.44 -11.19 -0.26
CA THR A 119 -5.19 -11.89 1.01
C THR A 119 -3.75 -11.66 1.39
N GLY A 120 -3.45 -11.63 2.69
CA GLY A 120 -2.07 -11.59 3.15
C GLY A 120 -1.88 -12.26 4.49
N ASN A 121 -0.70 -12.81 4.70
CA ASN A 121 -0.25 -13.43 5.94
C ASN A 121 0.94 -12.62 6.45
N SER A 122 0.84 -12.07 7.66
CA SER A 122 1.95 -11.35 8.27
C SER A 122 3.09 -12.33 8.57
N GLN A 123 4.30 -11.93 8.18
CA GLN A 123 5.53 -12.63 8.47
C GLN A 123 6.28 -11.92 9.61
N PRO A 124 7.25 -12.58 10.26
CA PRO A 124 8.27 -11.88 11.03
C PRO A 124 8.88 -10.73 10.20
N SER A 125 9.34 -9.67 10.88
CA SER A 125 9.99 -8.50 10.23
C SER A 125 9.08 -7.59 9.39
N LYS A 126 7.80 -7.46 9.75
CA LYS A 126 6.84 -6.55 9.07
C LYS A 126 6.71 -6.81 7.56
N ALA A 127 6.88 -8.05 7.10
CA ALA A 127 6.58 -8.44 5.73
C ALA A 127 5.20 -9.11 5.65
N PHE A 128 4.59 -9.12 4.48
CA PHE A 128 3.41 -9.92 4.22
C PHE A 128 3.45 -10.57 2.85
N THR A 129 3.06 -11.85 2.83
CA THR A 129 2.93 -12.65 1.61
C THR A 129 1.48 -13.03 1.41
N GLY A 130 1.05 -13.11 0.17
CA GLY A 130 -0.36 -13.27 -0.07
C GLY A 130 -0.72 -13.48 -1.53
N THR A 131 -1.99 -13.28 -1.81
CA THR A 131 -2.55 -13.44 -3.15
C THR A 131 -3.37 -12.24 -3.55
N PHE A 132 -3.29 -11.89 -4.82
CA PHE A 132 -4.19 -10.99 -5.52
C PHE A 132 -5.03 -11.82 -6.48
N SER A 133 -6.34 -11.59 -6.52
CA SER A 133 -7.24 -12.30 -7.43
C SER A 133 -8.35 -11.39 -7.94
N GLU A 134 -8.45 -11.30 -9.26
CA GLU A 134 -9.59 -10.74 -9.98
C GLU A 134 -10.55 -11.83 -10.43
N GLN A 135 -11.80 -11.45 -10.68
CA GLN A 135 -12.81 -12.42 -11.09
C GLN A 135 -12.49 -13.01 -12.47
N ASN A 136 -12.41 -14.35 -12.56
CA ASN A 136 -12.07 -15.10 -13.78
C ASN A 136 -10.63 -14.93 -14.28
N GLU A 137 -9.76 -14.31 -13.49
CA GLU A 137 -8.34 -14.19 -13.80
C GLU A 137 -7.51 -15.16 -12.96
N LYS A 138 -6.25 -15.33 -13.33
CA LYS A 138 -5.30 -16.14 -12.57
C LYS A 138 -5.02 -15.44 -11.23
N THR A 139 -4.93 -16.22 -10.16
CA THR A 139 -4.45 -15.71 -8.87
C THR A 139 -2.95 -15.48 -8.93
N ILE A 140 -2.52 -14.28 -8.57
CA ILE A 140 -1.13 -13.84 -8.51
C ILE A 140 -0.65 -13.94 -7.06
N ASN A 141 0.53 -14.50 -6.84
CA ASN A 141 1.16 -14.49 -5.53
C ASN A 141 2.05 -13.26 -5.40
N TYR A 142 2.12 -12.67 -4.22
CA TYR A 142 2.99 -11.53 -3.96
C TYR A 142 3.72 -11.65 -2.64
N ASN A 143 4.85 -10.94 -2.55
CA ASN A 143 5.64 -10.78 -1.35
C ASN A 143 6.08 -9.33 -1.24
N VAL A 144 5.71 -8.65 -0.15
CA VAL A 144 6.17 -7.30 0.15
C VAL A 144 6.71 -7.18 1.57
N GLY A 145 7.72 -6.33 1.74
CA GLY A 145 8.36 -6.02 3.03
C GLY A 145 8.21 -4.55 3.38
N TYR A 146 8.11 -4.25 4.68
CA TYR A 146 8.11 -2.87 5.16
C TYR A 146 9.48 -2.22 4.89
N ASP A 147 9.47 -1.08 4.20
CA ASP A 147 10.67 -0.30 3.94
C ASP A 147 10.85 0.75 5.04
N GLU A 148 11.79 0.52 5.96
CA GLU A 148 12.04 1.45 7.07
C GLU A 148 12.57 2.80 6.61
N ALA A 149 13.37 2.85 5.53
CA ALA A 149 13.97 4.09 5.06
C ALA A 149 12.91 4.99 4.41
N LEU A 150 12.14 4.44 3.46
CA LEU A 150 11.05 5.15 2.79
C LEU A 150 9.95 5.53 3.79
N SER A 151 9.62 4.64 4.74
CA SER A 151 8.59 4.91 5.76
C SER A 151 8.99 5.96 6.80
N ALA A 152 10.30 6.16 7.04
CA ALA A 152 10.78 7.17 7.98
C ALA A 152 10.71 8.59 7.40
N ARG A 153 10.71 8.72 6.07
CA ARG A 153 10.71 10.01 5.39
C ARG A 153 9.39 10.74 5.60
N LYS A 154 9.49 12.04 5.90
CA LYS A 154 8.34 12.91 6.14
C LYS A 154 8.05 13.78 4.92
N GLN A 155 6.83 13.65 4.40
CA GLN A 155 6.26 14.50 3.39
C GLN A 155 5.88 15.85 4.02
N THR A 156 6.55 16.92 3.61
CA THR A 156 6.38 18.26 4.19
C THR A 156 6.06 19.27 3.10
N LEU A 157 5.33 20.34 3.43
CA LEU A 157 5.03 21.40 2.45
C LEU A 157 6.29 22.03 1.84
N ALA A 158 7.42 22.01 2.55
CA ALA A 158 8.70 22.49 2.01
C ALA A 158 9.19 21.70 0.80
N MET A 159 8.82 20.42 0.68
CA MET A 159 9.22 19.57 -0.46
C MET A 159 8.51 19.98 -1.75
N ILE A 160 7.29 20.51 -1.66
CA ILE A 160 6.47 20.88 -2.83
C ILE A 160 6.37 22.40 -3.04
N ASN A 161 6.67 23.23 -2.04
CA ASN A 161 6.50 24.68 -2.12
C ASN A 161 7.28 25.31 -3.31
N GLY A 162 6.54 25.90 -4.25
CA GLY A 162 7.10 26.55 -5.43
C GLY A 162 7.64 25.59 -6.48
N GLN A 163 7.49 24.27 -6.28
CA GLN A 163 7.93 23.26 -7.23
C GLN A 163 6.95 23.14 -8.40
N THR A 164 7.50 22.79 -9.56
CA THR A 164 6.74 22.41 -10.75
C THR A 164 7.15 21.00 -11.16
N TYR A 165 6.17 20.12 -11.27
CA TYR A 165 6.34 18.74 -11.68
C TYR A 165 5.75 18.58 -13.09
N ASN A 166 6.48 17.93 -13.97
CA ASN A 166 6.00 17.53 -15.30
C ASN A 166 5.97 16.03 -15.31
N GLY A 167 4.87 15.41 -15.71
CA GLY A 167 4.70 13.99 -15.53
C GLY A 167 3.58 13.41 -16.34
N ASP A 168 3.56 12.09 -16.44
CA ASP A 168 2.44 11.38 -17.01
C ASP A 168 1.26 11.43 -16.06
N SER A 169 0.10 11.74 -16.61
CA SER A 169 -1.18 11.72 -15.92
C SER A 169 -2.10 10.70 -16.59
N TYR A 170 -2.78 9.91 -15.76
CA TYR A 170 -3.66 8.85 -16.23
C TYR A 170 -5.00 8.91 -15.49
N ILE A 171 -6.09 8.70 -16.21
CA ILE A 171 -7.42 8.47 -15.62
C ILE A 171 -7.93 7.13 -16.14
N THR A 172 -8.27 6.18 -15.26
CA THR A 172 -8.77 4.87 -15.69
C THR A 172 -10.17 4.97 -16.29
N ASP A 173 -10.57 3.96 -17.06
CA ASP A 173 -11.89 3.84 -17.70
C ASP A 173 -12.17 4.90 -18.79
N VAL A 174 -11.17 5.72 -19.08
CA VAL A 174 -11.08 6.61 -20.23
C VAL A 174 -9.69 6.39 -20.83
N SER A 175 -9.53 6.43 -22.14
CA SER A 175 -8.20 6.35 -22.78
C SER A 175 -7.42 7.66 -22.60
N GLY A 176 -7.47 8.26 -21.40
CA GLY A 176 -6.89 9.54 -21.08
C GLY A 176 -5.56 9.34 -20.38
N SER A 177 -4.50 9.29 -21.19
CA SER A 177 -3.13 9.49 -20.72
C SER A 177 -2.60 10.75 -21.39
N GLY A 178 -2.00 11.65 -20.62
CA GLY A 178 -1.43 12.88 -21.16
C GLY A 178 -0.30 13.38 -20.29
N MET A 179 0.58 14.18 -20.87
CA MET A 179 1.62 14.84 -20.10
C MET A 179 1.02 16.04 -19.38
N SER A 180 1.16 16.08 -18.06
CA SER A 180 0.65 17.12 -17.18
C SER A 180 1.77 17.92 -16.56
N THR A 181 1.57 19.23 -16.43
CA THR A 181 2.40 20.12 -15.63
C THR A 181 1.59 20.61 -14.44
N ILE A 182 2.10 20.45 -13.23
CA ILE A 182 1.48 20.96 -12.00
C ILE A 182 2.47 21.83 -11.22
N THR A 183 1.98 22.92 -10.63
CA THR A 183 2.79 23.86 -9.84
C THR A 183 2.14 24.10 -8.49
N PHE A 184 2.93 24.00 -7.42
CA PHE A 184 2.46 24.14 -6.05
C PHE A 184 2.80 25.51 -5.44
N ASP A 185 1.89 26.00 -4.59
CA ASP A 185 2.14 27.12 -3.69
C ASP A 185 2.65 26.64 -2.32
N SER A 186 2.96 27.59 -1.44
CA SER A 186 3.50 27.32 -0.10
C SER A 186 2.50 26.67 0.87
N ASN A 187 1.21 26.67 0.55
CA ASN A 187 0.15 26.06 1.33
C ASN A 187 -0.23 24.66 0.81
N GLY A 188 0.50 24.17 -0.20
CA GLY A 188 0.25 22.90 -0.87
C GLY A 188 -0.94 22.93 -1.82
N ASN A 189 -1.50 24.10 -2.14
CA ASN A 189 -2.45 24.20 -3.24
C ASN A 189 -1.67 24.11 -4.55
N PHE A 190 -2.30 23.57 -5.59
CA PHE A 190 -1.68 23.54 -6.92
C PHE A 190 -2.66 23.93 -8.02
N THR A 191 -2.08 24.35 -9.12
CA THR A 191 -2.72 24.49 -10.43
C THR A 191 -1.93 23.67 -11.43
N GLY A 192 -2.60 23.10 -12.43
CA GLY A 192 -1.93 22.38 -13.50
C GLY A 192 -2.75 22.26 -14.76
N ASN A 193 -2.10 21.78 -15.81
CA ASN A 193 -2.67 21.59 -17.12
C ASN A 193 -2.06 20.34 -17.76
N ASP A 194 -2.87 19.56 -18.48
CA ASP A 194 -2.34 18.58 -19.43
C ASP A 194 -2.09 19.20 -20.82
N ASP A 195 -1.46 18.42 -21.69
CA ASP A 195 -1.15 18.75 -23.08
C ASP A 195 -2.39 18.89 -23.98
N GLU A 196 -3.54 18.37 -23.56
CA GLU A 196 -4.85 18.55 -24.20
C GLU A 196 -5.57 19.83 -23.73
N GLY A 197 -5.06 20.51 -22.70
CA GLY A 197 -5.63 21.74 -22.15
C GLY A 197 -6.65 21.52 -21.02
N CYS A 198 -6.79 20.30 -20.49
CA CYS A 198 -7.51 20.07 -19.25
C CYS A 198 -6.82 20.80 -18.11
N THR A 199 -7.55 21.68 -17.43
CA THR A 199 -7.05 22.34 -16.22
C THR A 199 -7.31 21.46 -15.00
N MET A 200 -6.35 21.39 -14.09
CA MET A 200 -6.46 20.73 -12.80
C MET A 200 -6.15 21.72 -11.68
N THR A 201 -6.85 21.58 -10.57
CA THR A 201 -6.55 22.32 -9.33
C THR A 201 -6.67 21.40 -8.14
N GLY A 202 -5.99 21.71 -7.05
CA GLY A 202 -6.14 20.87 -5.88
C GLY A 202 -5.28 21.29 -4.71
N LYS A 203 -5.17 20.38 -3.75
CA LYS A 203 -4.43 20.60 -2.52
C LYS A 203 -3.84 19.33 -1.95
N PHE A 204 -2.56 19.38 -1.59
CA PHE A 204 -1.83 18.32 -0.93
C PHE A 204 -1.49 18.79 0.49
N THR A 205 -1.93 18.04 1.50
CA THR A 205 -1.70 18.37 2.92
C THR A 205 -0.98 17.21 3.58
N PRO A 206 0.14 17.44 4.30
CA PRO A 206 0.78 16.36 5.04
C PRO A 206 -0.24 15.63 5.93
N SER A 207 -0.23 14.31 5.87
CA SER A 207 -1.01 13.46 6.79
C SER A 207 -0.62 13.73 8.24
N ILE A 208 -1.45 13.27 9.19
CA ILE A 208 -1.17 13.43 10.63
C ILE A 208 0.17 12.78 10.99
N SER A 209 0.49 11.63 10.39
CA SER A 209 1.79 11.00 10.57
C SER A 209 2.92 11.68 9.80
N GLY A 210 2.59 12.49 8.80
CA GLY A 210 3.52 13.11 7.86
C GLY A 210 4.16 12.12 6.88
N ARG A 211 3.71 10.86 6.78
CA ARG A 211 4.32 9.85 5.87
C ARG A 211 3.94 10.03 4.41
N TYR A 212 2.79 10.65 4.16
CA TYR A 212 2.23 10.92 2.84
C TYR A 212 1.47 12.25 2.88
N PHE A 213 1.18 12.82 1.71
CA PHE A 213 0.19 13.88 1.58
C PHE A 213 -1.19 13.27 1.39
N VAL A 214 -2.19 13.77 2.13
CA VAL A 214 -3.59 13.64 1.75
C VAL A 214 -3.83 14.58 0.58
N SER A 215 -4.31 14.05 -0.53
CA SER A 215 -4.44 14.76 -1.79
C SER A 215 -5.90 14.89 -2.22
N SER A 216 -6.20 16.03 -2.85
CA SER A 216 -7.45 16.31 -3.55
C SER A 216 -7.12 16.97 -4.87
N VAL A 217 -7.63 16.43 -5.97
CA VAL A 217 -7.42 16.92 -7.35
C VAL A 217 -8.79 17.11 -7.99
N THR A 218 -9.06 18.28 -8.52
CA THR A 218 -10.30 18.60 -9.23
C THR A 218 -9.99 18.93 -10.67
N PHE A 219 -10.61 18.17 -11.57
CA PHE A 219 -10.53 18.38 -13.01
C PHE A 219 -11.53 19.48 -13.41
N GLY A 220 -11.07 20.39 -14.27
CA GLY A 220 -11.86 21.50 -14.78
C GLY A 220 -12.97 21.07 -15.73
N ALA A 221 -13.45 22.00 -16.56
CA ALA A 221 -14.41 21.67 -17.61
C ALA A 221 -13.74 20.91 -18.78
N SER A 222 -14.51 20.63 -19.84
CA SER A 222 -13.96 20.16 -21.12
C SER A 222 -12.74 21.01 -21.53
N PRO A 223 -11.62 20.42 -21.96
CA PRO A 223 -11.49 19.05 -22.50
C PRO A 223 -11.17 17.93 -21.50
N CYS A 224 -11.20 18.18 -20.18
CA CYS A 224 -10.89 17.15 -19.19
C CYS A 224 -11.69 15.85 -19.35
N TYR A 225 -10.99 14.71 -19.37
CA TYR A 225 -11.61 13.38 -19.45
C TYR A 225 -12.58 13.10 -18.30
N ASP A 226 -12.31 13.63 -17.10
CA ASP A 226 -13.20 13.54 -15.94
C ASP A 226 -13.71 14.91 -15.48
N ALA A 227 -14.21 15.68 -16.45
CA ALA A 227 -14.60 17.07 -16.25
C ALA A 227 -15.51 17.28 -15.02
N GLY A 228 -15.13 18.24 -14.17
CA GLY A 228 -15.83 18.63 -12.95
C GLY A 228 -15.76 17.62 -11.81
N GLN A 229 -15.05 16.51 -11.95
CA GLN A 229 -14.88 15.53 -10.88
C GLN A 229 -13.71 15.88 -9.97
N THR A 230 -13.85 15.49 -8.70
CA THR A 230 -12.78 15.57 -7.71
C THR A 230 -12.36 14.17 -7.29
N HIS A 231 -11.05 13.91 -7.39
CA HIS A 231 -10.41 12.69 -6.93
C HIS A 231 -9.65 12.96 -5.64
N THR A 232 -9.74 12.03 -4.70
CA THR A 232 -9.05 12.12 -3.41
C THR A 232 -8.20 10.88 -3.20
N GLY A 233 -7.08 11.04 -2.50
CA GLY A 233 -6.21 9.91 -2.20
C GLY A 233 -4.94 10.31 -1.48
N VAL A 234 -3.83 9.78 -1.97
CA VAL A 234 -2.51 9.91 -1.35
C VAL A 234 -1.50 10.43 -2.38
N ALA A 235 -0.47 11.10 -1.89
CA ALA A 235 0.69 11.45 -2.70
C ALA A 235 1.98 11.39 -1.90
N LEU A 236 3.09 11.17 -2.59
CA LEU A 236 4.44 11.05 -2.06
C LEU A 236 5.38 11.81 -3.00
N VAL A 237 6.37 12.48 -2.42
CA VAL A 237 7.58 12.88 -3.16
C VAL A 237 8.66 11.86 -2.84
N ASP A 238 9.20 11.21 -3.85
CA ASP A 238 10.20 10.15 -3.76
C ASP A 238 11.62 10.72 -3.61
N GLU A 239 12.63 9.84 -3.45
CA GLU A 239 14.01 10.26 -3.13
C GLU A 239 14.67 11.10 -4.23
N ASP A 240 14.20 10.95 -5.46
CA ASP A 240 14.66 11.70 -6.63
C ASP A 240 13.89 13.02 -6.85
N ASN A 241 12.94 13.32 -5.96
CA ASN A 241 11.98 14.42 -6.03
C ASN A 241 10.97 14.26 -7.16
N GLU A 242 10.62 13.04 -7.51
CA GLU A 242 9.45 12.73 -8.32
C GLU A 242 8.21 12.73 -7.45
N LEU A 243 7.11 13.29 -7.97
CA LEU A 243 5.82 13.28 -7.31
C LEU A 243 4.97 12.13 -7.85
N ILE A 244 4.58 11.26 -6.93
CA ILE A 244 3.62 10.18 -7.19
C ILE A 244 2.31 10.54 -6.50
N TYR A 245 1.23 10.59 -7.27
CA TYR A 245 -0.14 10.79 -6.78
C TYR A 245 -1.04 9.64 -7.22
N LEU A 246 -1.81 9.12 -6.28
CA LEU A 246 -2.85 8.11 -6.50
C LEU A 246 -4.16 8.63 -5.93
N GLY A 247 -5.20 8.69 -6.76
CA GLY A 247 -6.51 9.21 -6.38
C GLY A 247 -7.64 8.38 -6.94
N THR A 248 -8.81 8.51 -6.32
CA THR A 248 -10.05 7.92 -6.83
C THR A 248 -11.18 8.91 -6.75
N ASP A 249 -12.12 8.80 -7.67
CA ASP A 249 -13.37 9.55 -7.63
C ASP A 249 -14.25 9.13 -6.43
N SER A 250 -15.31 9.89 -6.18
CA SER A 250 -16.23 9.60 -5.06
C SER A 250 -16.92 8.24 -5.17
N THR A 251 -17.09 7.71 -6.38
CA THR A 251 -17.71 6.39 -6.61
C THR A 251 -16.72 5.23 -6.56
N LYS A 252 -15.41 5.52 -6.48
CA LYS A 252 -14.30 4.54 -6.56
C LYS A 252 -14.36 3.68 -7.83
N LYS A 253 -14.95 4.23 -8.90
CA LYS A 253 -15.03 3.58 -10.22
C LYS A 253 -13.93 4.06 -11.15
N LYS A 254 -13.37 5.25 -10.88
CA LYS A 254 -12.25 5.80 -11.63
C LYS A 254 -11.10 6.09 -10.68
N GLY A 255 -9.90 5.72 -11.11
CA GLY A 255 -8.64 6.10 -10.52
C GLY A 255 -7.99 7.19 -11.35
N SER A 256 -7.23 8.04 -10.69
CA SER A 256 -6.35 9.03 -11.32
C SER A 256 -4.94 8.86 -10.77
N VAL A 257 -3.95 8.94 -11.66
CA VAL A 257 -2.54 8.86 -11.30
C VAL A 257 -1.78 10.02 -11.92
N PHE A 258 -0.77 10.50 -11.22
CA PHE A 258 0.25 11.38 -11.75
C PHE A 258 1.62 10.91 -11.25
N ILE A 259 2.59 10.77 -12.17
CA ILE A 259 3.98 10.40 -11.88
C ILE A 259 4.87 11.35 -12.70
N SER A 260 5.72 12.13 -12.04
CA SER A 260 6.60 13.13 -12.67
C SER A 260 7.98 12.64 -13.03
#